data_AF-A0A1H5C008-F1
#
_entry.id   AF-A0A1H5C008-F1
#
_cell.length_a   1.000
_cell.length_b   1.000
_cell.length_c   1.000
_cell.angle_alpha   90.00
_cell.angle_beta   90.00
_cell.angle_gamma   90.00
#
_symmetry.space_group_name_H-M   'P 1'
#
loop_
_entity.id
_entity.type
_entity.pdbx_description
1 polymer ?
#
loop_
_entity_poly.entity_id
_entity_poly.type
_entity_poly.pdbx_seq_one_letter_code
_entity_poly.pdbx_strand_id
1 'polypeptide(L)'
;MKSRPAAHRVAKLTGKARLLTLSHLDQRTLAARRMAEIIGAIEADLGGSDQLSESARQLITHAAVLGAYIESVGAQFIADGEVDVSSYTAAINTQRRLLATLGLERRPGYHTGSEYLAGKQRPGEGIDLDAAQRAYDDAFRAPARRRLAEDAAP
;
A
#
# COMPACT_ATOMS: atom_id res chain seq x y z
N MET A 1 -13.52 20.53 27.94
CA MET A 1 -14.45 19.87 27.00
C MET A 1 -13.82 18.54 26.59
N LYS A 2 -14.22 17.41 27.18
CA LYS A 2 -13.68 16.08 26.84
C LYS A 2 -14.72 15.36 25.98
N SER A 3 -14.37 15.08 24.73
CA SER A 3 -15.21 14.33 23.77
C SER A 3 -15.43 12.91 24.30
N ARG A 4 -16.68 12.45 24.29
CA ARG A 4 -17.06 11.06 24.59
C ARG A 4 -16.84 10.23 23.32
N PRO A 5 -16.11 9.11 23.35
CA PRO A 5 -16.09 8.22 22.19
C PRO A 5 -17.50 7.65 21.97
N ALA A 6 -17.98 7.72 20.73
CA ALA A 6 -19.23 7.08 20.34
C ALA A 6 -19.08 5.57 20.52
N ALA A 7 -19.78 5.00 21.50
CA ALA A 7 -19.81 3.57 21.71
C ALA A 7 -20.46 2.91 20.48
N HIS A 8 -19.68 2.15 19.70
CA HIS A 8 -20.20 1.20 18.72
C HIS A 8 -21.07 0.17 19.47
N ARG A 9 -22.37 0.44 19.59
CA ARG A 9 -23.32 -0.52 20.14
C ARG A 9 -23.55 -1.60 19.09
N VAL A 10 -22.84 -2.70 19.22
CA VAL A 10 -23.28 -3.96 18.63
C VAL A 10 -24.58 -4.32 19.32
N ALA A 11 -25.70 -4.34 18.58
CA ALA A 11 -27.01 -4.65 19.14
C ALA A 11 -26.98 -6.02 19.83
N LYS A 12 -27.67 -6.12 20.97
CA LYS A 12 -27.74 -7.34 21.80
C LYS A 12 -28.47 -8.44 21.01
N LEU A 13 -27.75 -9.45 20.52
CA LEU A 13 -28.33 -10.62 19.86
C LEU A 13 -29.05 -11.49 20.91
N THR A 14 -30.31 -11.17 21.23
CA THR A 14 -31.15 -11.96 22.11
C THR A 14 -31.94 -13.00 21.30
N GLY A 15 -31.43 -14.24 21.26
CA GLY A 15 -32.02 -15.40 20.56
C GLY A 15 -30.94 -16.45 20.23
N LYS A 16 -31.33 -17.67 19.77
CA LYS A 16 -30.41 -18.71 19.23
C LYS A 16 -29.25 -18.01 18.49
N ALA A 17 -28.00 -18.22 18.92
CA ALA A 17 -26.85 -17.49 18.41
C ALA A 17 -26.83 -17.53 16.88
N ARG A 18 -27.23 -16.42 16.26
CA ARG A 18 -27.22 -16.25 14.80
C ARG A 18 -25.85 -15.72 14.44
N LEU A 19 -25.05 -16.55 13.78
CA LEU A 19 -23.80 -16.10 13.18
C LEU A 19 -24.14 -15.12 12.05
N LEU A 20 -23.63 -13.90 12.16
CA LEU A 20 -23.68 -12.94 11.07
C LEU A 20 -22.60 -13.30 10.07
N THR A 21 -22.98 -13.41 8.80
CA THR A 21 -22.07 -13.65 7.67
C THR A 21 -22.17 -12.49 6.69
N LEU A 22 -21.20 -12.39 5.79
CA LEU A 22 -21.18 -11.33 4.77
C LEU A 22 -22.40 -11.34 3.85
N SER A 23 -23.07 -12.49 3.67
CA SER A 23 -24.32 -12.57 2.91
C SER A 23 -25.48 -11.80 3.54
N HIS A 24 -25.37 -11.43 4.82
CA HIS A 24 -26.36 -10.59 5.51
C HIS A 24 -26.12 -9.09 5.29
N LEU A 25 -25.01 -8.69 4.64
CA LEU A 25 -24.73 -7.29 4.36
C LEU A 25 -25.60 -6.80 3.19
N ASP A 26 -26.15 -5.58 3.30
CA ASP A 26 -26.87 -4.94 2.19
C ASP A 26 -25.87 -4.67 1.04
N GLN A 27 -26.08 -5.39 -0.07
CA GLN A 27 -25.23 -5.35 -1.27
C GLN A 27 -25.24 -4.00 -2.00
N ARG A 28 -26.13 -3.07 -1.60
CA ARG A 28 -26.17 -1.71 -2.13
C ARG A 28 -25.20 -0.76 -1.42
N THR A 29 -24.67 -1.17 -0.26
CA THR A 29 -23.69 -0.36 0.47
C THR A 29 -22.38 -0.24 -0.30
N LEU A 30 -21.70 0.90 -0.16
CA LEU A 30 -20.39 1.12 -0.79
C LEU A 30 -19.37 0.06 -0.37
N ALA A 31 -19.38 -0.32 0.92
CA ALA A 31 -18.51 -1.36 1.45
C ALA A 31 -18.75 -2.72 0.79
N ALA A 32 -20.02 -3.15 0.65
CA ALA A 32 -20.35 -4.43 0.02
C ALA A 32 -19.94 -4.46 -1.46
N ARG A 33 -20.23 -3.38 -2.20
CA ARG A 33 -19.82 -3.24 -3.61
C ARG A 33 -18.32 -3.28 -3.75
N ARG A 34 -17.60 -2.52 -2.92
CA ARG A 34 -16.15 -2.46 -2.98
C ARG A 34 -15.50 -3.80 -2.66
N MET A 35 -16.03 -4.52 -1.67
CA MET A 35 -15.59 -5.87 -1.39
C MET A 35 -15.81 -6.81 -2.58
N ALA A 36 -16.99 -6.77 -3.21
CA ALA A 36 -17.28 -7.61 -4.38
C ALA A 36 -16.35 -7.30 -5.57
N GLU A 37 -16.02 -6.03 -5.80
CA GLU A 37 -15.02 -5.62 -6.79
C GLU A 37 -13.63 -6.20 -6.49
N ILE A 38 -13.16 -6.09 -5.25
CA ILE A 38 -11.86 -6.63 -4.83
C ILE A 38 -11.83 -8.15 -4.97
N ILE A 39 -12.90 -8.84 -4.55
CA ILE A 39 -13.02 -10.30 -4.72
C ILE A 39 -12.91 -10.66 -6.21
N GLY A 40 -13.74 -10.06 -7.06
CA GLY A 40 -13.73 -10.37 -8.49
C GLY A 40 -12.39 -10.10 -9.17
N ALA A 41 -11.68 -9.04 -8.77
CA ALA A 41 -10.35 -8.74 -9.27
C ALA A 41 -9.32 -9.83 -8.86
N ILE A 42 -9.31 -10.22 -7.58
CA ILE A 42 -8.40 -11.27 -7.10
C ILE A 42 -8.74 -12.63 -7.73
N GLU A 43 -10.03 -12.97 -7.87
CA GLU A 43 -10.45 -14.21 -8.52
C GLU A 43 -10.03 -14.24 -10.00
N ALA A 44 -10.15 -13.11 -10.72
CA ALA A 44 -9.68 -12.99 -12.09
C ALA A 44 -8.16 -13.18 -12.22
N ASP A 45 -7.38 -12.59 -11.31
CA ASP A 45 -5.92 -12.75 -11.26
C ASP A 45 -5.49 -14.20 -11.03
N LEU A 46 -6.30 -14.97 -10.29
CA LEU A 46 -6.06 -16.38 -9.95
C LEU A 46 -6.61 -17.38 -10.99
N GLY A 47 -7.09 -16.90 -12.14
CA GLY A 47 -7.57 -17.75 -13.23
C GLY A 47 -9.08 -18.04 -13.21
N GLY A 48 -9.85 -17.26 -12.45
CA GLY A 48 -11.31 -17.33 -12.41
C GLY A 48 -11.84 -18.10 -11.19
N SER A 49 -13.08 -17.78 -10.82
CA SER A 49 -13.72 -18.27 -9.60
C SER A 49 -13.90 -19.79 -9.56
N ASP A 50 -14.08 -20.45 -10.71
CA ASP A 50 -14.32 -21.90 -10.80
C ASP A 50 -13.10 -22.74 -10.45
N GLN A 51 -11.90 -22.16 -10.52
CA GLN A 51 -10.63 -22.85 -10.29
C GLN A 51 -10.15 -22.76 -8.83
N LEU A 52 -10.93 -22.11 -7.95
CA LEU A 52 -10.55 -21.81 -6.59
C LEU A 52 -11.06 -22.84 -5.58
N SER A 53 -10.15 -23.31 -4.73
CA SER A 53 -10.52 -24.08 -3.54
C SER A 53 -11.29 -23.22 -2.53
N GLU A 54 -12.10 -23.84 -1.68
CA GLU A 54 -12.81 -23.12 -0.61
C GLU A 54 -11.89 -22.37 0.35
N SER A 55 -10.72 -22.95 0.67
CA SER A 55 -9.71 -22.27 1.48
C SER A 55 -9.21 -20.99 0.82
N ALA A 56 -9.02 -21.01 -0.51
CA ALA A 56 -8.66 -19.82 -1.26
C ALA A 56 -9.78 -18.77 -1.23
N ARG A 57 -11.05 -19.19 -1.44
CA ARG A 57 -12.21 -18.28 -1.35
C ARG A 57 -12.30 -17.58 0.01
N GLN A 58 -12.03 -18.30 1.10
CA GLN A 58 -11.99 -17.71 2.44
C GLN A 58 -10.88 -16.66 2.56
N LEU A 59 -9.65 -16.97 2.11
CA LEU A 59 -8.55 -16.01 2.14
C LEU A 59 -8.85 -14.75 1.30
N ILE A 60 -9.42 -14.92 0.10
CA ILE A 60 -9.82 -13.82 -0.79
C ILE A 60 -10.88 -12.95 -0.11
N THR A 61 -11.89 -13.58 0.50
CA THR A 61 -12.94 -12.89 1.25
C THR A 61 -12.36 -12.03 2.37
N HIS A 62 -11.44 -12.59 3.16
CA HIS A 62 -10.78 -11.84 4.25
C HIS A 62 -9.90 -10.71 3.72
N ALA A 63 -9.17 -10.94 2.61
CA ALA A 63 -8.36 -9.91 1.96
C ALA A 63 -9.23 -8.75 1.44
N ALA A 64 -10.43 -9.04 0.93
CA ALA A 64 -11.37 -8.03 0.45
C ALA A 64 -11.99 -7.21 1.58
N VAL A 65 -12.38 -7.86 2.69
CA VAL A 65 -12.85 -7.15 3.91
C VAL A 65 -11.79 -6.17 4.40
N LEU A 66 -10.54 -6.64 4.52
CA LEU A 66 -9.44 -5.78 4.96
C LEU A 66 -9.15 -4.67 3.95
N GLY A 67 -9.25 -4.93 2.65
CA GLY A 67 -9.04 -3.92 1.61
C GLY A 67 -10.05 -2.78 1.69
N ALA A 68 -11.34 -3.11 1.77
CA ALA A 68 -12.38 -2.10 1.94
C ALA A 68 -12.21 -1.30 3.25
N TYR A 69 -11.81 -1.95 4.34
CA TYR A 69 -11.49 -1.28 5.60
C TYR A 69 -10.30 -0.32 5.46
N ILE A 70 -9.20 -0.76 4.84
CA ILE A 70 -7.98 0.03 4.62
C ILE A 70 -8.30 1.26 3.77
N GLU A 71 -9.04 1.10 2.67
CA GLU A 71 -9.44 2.25 1.84
C GLU A 71 -10.29 3.26 2.63
N SER A 72 -11.24 2.78 3.43
CA SER A 72 -12.08 3.64 4.28
C SER A 72 -11.24 4.42 5.30
N VAL A 73 -10.33 3.75 6.01
CA VAL A 73 -9.48 4.40 7.02
C VAL A 73 -8.49 5.35 6.35
N GLY A 74 -7.92 5.00 5.19
CA GLY A 74 -7.04 5.87 4.43
C GLY A 74 -7.74 7.15 3.98
N ALA A 75 -8.98 7.04 3.50
CA ALA A 75 -9.79 8.21 3.15
C ALA A 75 -10.08 9.11 4.36
N GLN A 76 -10.45 8.52 5.50
CA GLN A 76 -10.66 9.25 6.75
C GLN A 76 -9.38 9.94 7.23
N PHE A 77 -8.23 9.25 7.13
CA PHE A 77 -6.95 9.82 7.53
C PHE A 77 -6.57 11.05 6.70
N ILE A 78 -6.81 11.01 5.39
CA ILE A 78 -6.55 12.14 4.49
C ILE A 78 -7.52 13.30 4.76
N ALA A 79 -8.78 13.00 5.06
CA ALA A 79 -9.81 14.01 5.29
C ALA A 79 -9.67 14.70 6.65
N ASP A 80 -9.54 13.92 7.73
CA ASP A 80 -9.72 14.39 9.11
C ASP A 80 -8.47 14.18 9.99
N GLY A 81 -7.46 13.44 9.52
CA GLY A 81 -6.17 13.25 10.21
C GLY A 81 -6.20 12.38 11.48
N GLU A 82 -7.38 12.04 12.01
CA GLU A 82 -7.53 11.28 13.26
C GLU A 82 -7.97 9.84 12.99
N VAL A 83 -7.01 8.92 12.93
CA VAL A 83 -7.27 7.47 12.83
C VAL A 83 -6.35 6.68 13.75
N ASP A 84 -6.77 5.48 14.15
CA ASP A 84 -5.88 4.53 14.82
C ASP A 84 -4.89 3.91 13.82
N VAL A 85 -3.71 4.52 13.75
CA VAL A 85 -2.61 4.08 12.88
C VAL A 85 -2.15 2.65 13.21
N SER A 86 -2.28 2.21 14.47
CA SER A 86 -1.87 0.85 14.86
C SER A 86 -2.80 -0.19 14.23
N SER A 87 -4.12 -0.03 14.39
CA SER A 87 -5.10 -0.92 13.75
C SER A 87 -5.02 -0.86 12.22
N TYR A 88 -4.78 0.32 11.67
CA TYR A 88 -4.64 0.51 10.22
C TYR A 88 -3.43 -0.25 9.66
N THR A 89 -2.25 -0.07 10.25
CA THR A 89 -1.02 -0.76 9.82
C THR A 89 -1.10 -2.27 10.05
N ALA A 90 -1.73 -2.72 11.14
CA ALA A 90 -1.99 -4.14 11.38
C ALA A 90 -2.90 -4.76 10.30
N ALA A 91 -3.93 -4.04 9.85
CA ALA A 91 -4.79 -4.48 8.76
C ALA A 91 -4.02 -4.63 7.44
N ILE A 92 -3.19 -3.63 7.07
CA ILE A 92 -2.33 -3.68 5.87
C ILE A 92 -1.40 -4.89 5.92
N ASN A 93 -0.71 -5.09 7.04
CA ASN A 93 0.24 -6.20 7.20
C ASN A 93 -0.47 -7.56 7.13
N THR A 94 -1.66 -7.66 7.71
CA THR A 94 -2.48 -8.87 7.64
C THR A 94 -2.92 -9.14 6.21
N GLN A 95 -3.44 -8.12 5.52
CA GLN A 95 -3.89 -8.24 4.14
C GLN A 95 -2.75 -8.68 3.22
N ARG A 96 -1.56 -8.07 3.35
CA ARG A 96 -0.36 -8.45 2.60
C ARG A 96 -0.02 -9.93 2.78
N ARG A 97 -0.14 -10.48 4.00
CA ARG A 97 0.13 -11.90 4.26
C ARG A 97 -0.89 -12.82 3.61
N LEU A 98 -2.19 -12.49 3.68
CA LEU A 98 -3.24 -13.27 3.01
C LEU A 98 -3.01 -13.30 1.49
N LEU A 99 -2.71 -12.14 0.93
CA LEU A 99 -2.41 -11.97 -0.48
C LEU A 99 -1.15 -12.74 -0.91
N ALA A 100 -0.08 -12.69 -0.11
CA ALA A 100 1.12 -13.48 -0.37
C ALA A 100 0.83 -15.00 -0.32
N THR A 101 -0.04 -15.47 0.58
CA THR A 101 -0.47 -16.88 0.64
C THR A 101 -1.26 -17.29 -0.61
N LEU A 102 -2.02 -16.39 -1.22
CA LEU A 102 -2.77 -16.65 -2.46
C LEU A 102 -1.88 -16.72 -3.71
N GLY A 103 -0.58 -16.44 -3.59
CA GLY A 103 0.34 -16.51 -4.73
C GLY A 103 0.72 -15.14 -5.30
N LEU A 104 0.52 -14.03 -4.57
CA LEU A 104 1.32 -12.82 -4.82
C LEU A 104 2.78 -13.13 -4.52
N GLU A 105 3.47 -13.68 -5.52
CA GLU A 105 4.91 -13.79 -5.50
C GLU A 105 5.48 -12.38 -5.36
N ARG A 106 6.34 -12.19 -4.36
CA ARG A 106 7.22 -11.02 -4.31
C ARG A 106 8.00 -11.01 -5.63
N ARG A 107 7.64 -10.15 -6.59
CA ARG A 107 8.51 -9.87 -7.73
C ARG A 107 9.83 -9.34 -7.15
N PRO A 108 10.97 -10.03 -7.29
CA PRO A 108 12.26 -9.47 -6.96
C PRO A 108 12.58 -8.43 -8.04
N GLY A 109 12.04 -7.22 -7.88
CA GLY A 109 12.12 -6.19 -8.91
C GLY A 109 11.97 -4.75 -8.40
N TYR A 110 12.03 -4.55 -7.09
CA TYR A 110 12.42 -3.24 -6.56
C TYR A 110 13.90 -3.30 -6.25
N HIS A 111 14.70 -2.98 -7.27
CA HIS A 111 16.11 -2.68 -7.11
C HIS A 111 16.20 -1.35 -6.32
N THR A 112 16.56 -1.41 -5.05
CA THR A 112 17.19 -0.24 -4.42
C THR A 112 18.43 0.05 -5.26
N GLY A 113 18.74 1.33 -5.57
CA GLY A 113 19.75 1.72 -6.57
C GLY A 113 21.13 1.04 -6.49
N SER A 114 21.46 0.40 -5.37
CA SER A 114 22.63 -0.49 -5.19
C SER A 114 22.66 -1.68 -6.16
N GLU A 115 21.53 -2.26 -6.56
CA GLU A 115 21.50 -3.41 -7.48
C GLU A 115 21.70 -3.00 -8.96
N TYR A 116 21.35 -1.76 -9.33
CA TYR A 116 21.58 -1.24 -10.69
C TYR A 116 23.07 -1.02 -11.00
N LEU A 117 23.90 -0.79 -9.98
CA LEU A 117 25.36 -0.64 -10.14
C LEU A 117 26.07 -1.98 -10.36
N ALA A 118 25.53 -3.08 -9.81
CA ALA A 118 26.09 -4.43 -10.01
C ALA A 118 25.92 -4.93 -11.45
N GLY A 119 24.85 -4.51 -12.14
CA GLY A 119 24.58 -4.90 -13.53
C GLY A 119 25.32 -4.07 -14.60
N LYS A 120 25.94 -2.94 -14.23
CA LYS A 120 26.62 -2.04 -15.16
C LYS A 120 28.15 -2.03 -15.05
N GLN A 121 28.72 -2.74 -14.08
CA GLN A 121 30.16 -2.97 -14.06
C GLN A 121 30.53 -3.96 -15.17
N ARG A 122 30.93 -3.42 -16.33
CA ARG A 122 31.84 -4.15 -17.22
C ARG A 122 33.11 -4.42 -16.40
N PRO A 123 33.48 -5.67 -16.15
CA PRO A 123 34.67 -5.97 -15.37
C PRO A 123 35.90 -5.45 -16.13
N GLY A 124 36.53 -4.39 -15.63
CA GLY A 124 37.79 -3.84 -16.16
C GLY A 124 37.83 -2.31 -16.36
N GLU A 125 36.70 -1.62 -16.43
CA GLU A 125 36.68 -0.14 -16.48
C GLU A 125 36.43 0.40 -15.07
N GLY A 126 37.52 0.71 -14.37
CA GLY A 126 37.45 1.49 -13.13
C GLY A 126 36.80 2.83 -13.41
N ILE A 127 35.76 3.17 -12.63
CA ILE A 127 35.17 4.50 -12.68
C ILE A 127 36.22 5.45 -12.08
N ASP A 128 36.73 6.38 -12.88
CA ASP A 128 37.60 7.45 -12.37
C ASP A 128 36.74 8.39 -11.51
N LEU A 129 36.70 8.10 -10.21
CA LEU A 129 35.92 8.84 -9.22
C LEU A 129 36.39 10.29 -9.12
N ASP A 130 37.65 10.57 -9.40
CA ASP A 130 38.20 11.93 -9.38
C ASP A 130 37.71 12.72 -10.60
N ALA A 131 37.64 12.09 -11.78
CA ALA A 131 37.03 12.70 -12.96
C ALA A 131 35.52 12.92 -12.76
N ALA A 132 34.82 11.96 -12.17
CA ALA A 132 33.39 12.08 -11.87
C ALA A 132 33.11 13.21 -10.85
N GLN A 133 33.96 13.34 -9.82
CA GLN A 133 33.85 14.41 -8.83
C GLN A 133 34.15 15.78 -9.44
N ARG A 134 35.19 15.89 -10.29
CA ARG A 134 35.49 17.12 -11.03
C ARG A 134 34.33 17.54 -11.95
N ALA A 135 33.75 16.60 -12.68
CA ALA A 135 32.60 16.87 -13.55
C ALA A 135 31.36 17.30 -12.77
N TYR A 136 31.13 16.70 -11.59
CA TYR A 136 30.05 17.12 -10.69
C TYR A 136 30.29 18.54 -10.15
N ASP A 137 31.50 18.83 -9.69
CA ASP A 137 31.86 20.15 -9.17
C ASP A 137 31.77 21.22 -10.26
N ASP A 138 32.19 20.94 -11.50
CA ASP A 138 32.05 21.87 -12.62
C ASP A 138 30.58 22.09 -13.01
N ALA A 139 29.76 21.02 -13.03
CA ALA A 139 28.36 21.10 -13.41
C ALA A 139 27.49 21.81 -12.36
N PHE A 140 27.77 21.60 -11.07
CA PHE A 140 26.91 22.08 -9.98
C PHE A 140 27.49 23.24 -9.17
N ARG A 141 28.80 23.48 -9.19
CA ARG A 141 29.44 24.61 -8.47
C ARG A 141 29.63 25.85 -9.34
N ALA A 142 29.57 25.72 -10.67
CA ALA A 142 29.74 26.86 -11.59
C ALA A 142 28.56 27.86 -11.69
N PRO A 143 27.27 27.51 -11.50
CA PRO A 143 26.20 28.52 -11.64
C PRO A 143 25.97 29.34 -10.35
N ALA A 144 26.53 28.93 -9.20
CA ALA A 144 26.32 29.62 -7.92
C ALA A 144 27.14 30.92 -7.79
N ARG A 145 28.19 31.12 -8.58
CA ARG A 145 29.01 32.36 -8.53
C ARG A 145 28.61 33.43 -9.54
N ARG A 146 27.81 33.12 -10.58
CA ARG A 146 27.38 34.12 -11.56
C ARG A 146 26.20 34.98 -11.09
N ARG A 147 25.24 34.38 -10.36
CA ARG A 147 24.08 35.13 -9.83
C ARG A 147 24.45 36.05 -8.65
N LEU A 148 25.44 35.70 -7.84
CA LEU A 148 25.89 36.56 -6.73
C LEU A 148 26.79 37.73 -7.19
N ALA A 149 27.28 37.71 -8.43
CA ALA A 149 28.06 38.82 -9.00
C ALA A 149 27.18 39.78 -9.84
N GLU A 150 26.05 39.30 -10.39
CA GLU A 150 25.11 40.14 -11.16
C GLU A 150 24.14 40.93 -10.24
N ASP A 151 23.83 40.43 -9.03
CA ASP A 151 23.01 41.15 -8.03
C ASP A 151 23.83 42.10 -7.13
N ALA A 152 25.14 42.21 -7.34
CA ALA A 152 26.06 43.03 -6.54
C ALA A 152 26.75 44.16 -7.33
N ALA A 153 26.23 44.52 -8.50
CA ALA A 153 26.64 45.73 -9.22
C ALA A 153 25.58 46.84 -9.02
N PRO A 154 25.98 48.07 -8.66
CA PRO A 154 25.06 49.21 -8.49
C PRO A 154 24.50 49.72 -9.83
#